data_AF-I3D7U0-F1
#
_entry.id   AF-I3D7U0-F1
#
_cell.length_a   1.000
_cell.length_b   1.000
_cell.length_c   1.000
_cell.angle_alpha   90.00
_cell.angle_beta   90.00
_cell.angle_gamma   90.00
#
_symmetry.space_group_name_H-M   'P 1'
#
loop_
_entity.id
_entity.type
_entity.pdbx_description
1 polymer ?
#
loop_
_entity_poly.entity_id
_entity_poly.type
_entity_poly.pdbx_seq_one_letter_code
_entity_poly.pdbx_strand_id
1 'polypeptide(L)'
;MNWLLLAFGSAFFAGLTAIFGKLGVEGMSSNLATFIRTIVVLFVSAGIISMRNEWQLPQHIAAKPLTFLILSGIATGLSWLCYYRALQLAPASWVAPIDKLSVVIAIVLGVVVLKEPISLQLVIGSSFILLGVLVLSL
;
A
#
# COMPACT_ATOMS: atom_id res chain seq x y z
N MET A 1 -10.26 1.48 -20.19
CA MET A 1 -10.29 0.61 -19.00
C MET A 1 -10.99 1.36 -17.88
N ASN A 2 -12.01 0.76 -17.24
CA ASN A 2 -12.71 1.40 -16.13
C ASN A 2 -11.81 1.36 -14.89
N TRP A 3 -11.36 2.52 -14.41
CA TRP A 3 -10.50 2.65 -13.23
C TRP A 3 -11.07 1.93 -12.00
N LEU A 4 -12.40 1.84 -11.92
CA LEU A 4 -13.12 1.16 -10.86
C LEU A 4 -12.80 -0.35 -10.83
N LEU A 5 -12.68 -0.99 -11.99
CA LEU A 5 -12.32 -2.42 -12.09
C LEU A 5 -10.92 -2.68 -11.54
N LEU A 6 -9.96 -1.80 -11.86
CA LEU A 6 -8.60 -1.89 -11.35
C LEU A 6 -8.53 -1.62 -9.84
N ALA A 7 -9.35 -0.70 -9.33
CA ALA A 7 -9.46 -0.42 -7.90
C ALA A 7 -10.01 -1.64 -7.13
N PHE A 8 -11.06 -2.29 -7.64
CA PHE A 8 -11.57 -3.54 -7.07
C PHE A 8 -10.53 -4.66 -7.11
N GLY A 9 -9.79 -4.78 -8.22
CA GLY A 9 -8.66 -5.70 -8.32
C GLY A 9 -7.60 -5.43 -7.25
N SER A 10 -7.21 -4.17 -7.07
CA SER A 10 -6.25 -3.75 -6.03
C SER A 10 -6.73 -4.12 -4.62
N ALA A 11 -8.02 -3.88 -4.30
CA ALA A 11 -8.60 -4.25 -3.02
C ALA A 11 -8.57 -5.77 -2.78
N PHE A 12 -8.88 -6.57 -3.81
CA PHE A 12 -8.81 -8.02 -3.76
C PHE A 12 -7.38 -8.52 -3.48
N PHE A 13 -6.38 -8.03 -4.22
CA PHE A 13 -4.98 -8.39 -4.01
C PHE A 13 -4.43 -7.90 -2.66
N ALA A 14 -4.92 -6.77 -2.14
CA ALA A 14 -4.56 -6.30 -0.81
C ALA A 14 -5.07 -7.27 0.28
N GLY A 15 -6.27 -7.83 0.12
CA GLY A 15 -6.80 -8.88 1.00
C GLY A 15 -5.95 -10.15 0.96
N LEU A 16 -5.62 -10.66 -0.23
CA LEU A 16 -4.75 -11.82 -0.39
C LEU A 16 -3.37 -11.59 0.23
N THR A 17 -2.81 -10.39 0.05
CA THR A 17 -1.54 -9.98 0.64
C THR A 17 -1.56 -10.06 2.17
N ALA A 18 -2.68 -9.71 2.81
CA ALA A 18 -2.81 -9.81 4.26
C ALA A 18 -2.79 -11.26 4.74
N ILE A 19 -3.55 -12.15 4.08
CA ILE A 19 -3.64 -13.57 4.46
C ILE A 19 -2.33 -14.31 4.18
N PHE A 20 -1.82 -14.24 2.94
CA PHE A 20 -0.52 -14.86 2.60
C PHE A 20 0.62 -14.24 3.39
N GLY A 21 0.50 -12.96 3.70
CA GLY A 21 1.39 -12.24 4.59
C GLY A 21 1.47 -12.84 5.99
N LYS A 22 0.32 -13.02 6.64
CA LYS A 22 0.24 -13.64 7.97
C LYS A 22 0.86 -15.04 7.94
N LEU A 23 0.45 -15.87 6.98
CA LEU A 23 0.93 -17.26 6.85
C LEU A 23 2.42 -17.34 6.51
N GLY A 24 2.93 -16.49 5.63
CA GLY A 24 4.33 -16.52 5.19
C GLY A 24 5.31 -15.97 6.22
N VAL A 25 4.82 -15.19 7.18
CA VAL A 25 5.63 -14.59 8.24
C VAL A 25 5.67 -15.49 9.50
N GLU A 26 4.80 -16.50 9.59
CA GLU A 26 4.84 -17.52 10.63
C GLU A 26 6.14 -18.35 10.53
N GLY A 27 6.88 -18.43 11.63
CA GLY A 27 8.13 -19.21 11.70
C GLY A 27 9.39 -18.52 11.18
N MET A 28 9.34 -17.25 10.75
CA MET A 28 10.52 -16.47 10.37
C MET A 28 10.46 -15.01 10.84
N SER A 29 11.56 -14.26 10.67
CA SER A 29 11.54 -12.83 10.97
C SER A 29 10.71 -12.06 9.93
N SER A 30 9.96 -11.04 10.38
CA SER A 30 9.16 -10.18 9.49
C SER A 30 10.03 -9.50 8.42
N ASN A 31 11.28 -9.20 8.77
CA ASN A 31 12.26 -8.59 7.86
C ASN A 31 12.62 -9.55 6.71
N LEU A 32 12.87 -10.83 7.02
CA LEU A 32 13.19 -11.84 6.02
C LEU A 32 12.00 -12.07 5.07
N ALA A 33 10.80 -12.21 5.62
CA ALA A 33 9.58 -12.35 4.82
C ALA A 33 9.34 -11.14 3.90
N THR A 34 9.54 -9.92 4.41
CA THR A 34 9.42 -8.68 3.63
C THR A 34 10.47 -8.63 2.50
N PHE A 35 11.70 -9.05 2.78
CA PHE A 35 12.77 -9.12 1.80
C PHE A 35 12.45 -10.10 0.66
N ILE A 36 12.03 -11.33 1.00
CA ILE A 36 11.61 -12.34 0.02
C ILE A 36 10.47 -11.80 -0.85
N ARG A 37 9.44 -11.20 -0.23
CA ARG A 37 8.33 -10.59 -0.97
C ARG A 37 8.79 -9.48 -1.92
N THR A 38 9.73 -8.65 -1.49
CA THR A 38 10.26 -7.55 -2.30
C THR A 38 11.01 -8.08 -3.53
N ILE A 39 11.78 -9.16 -3.37
CA ILE A 39 12.43 -9.84 -4.50
C ILE A 39 11.39 -10.36 -5.50
N VAL A 40 10.32 -11.01 -5.02
CA VAL A 40 9.24 -11.49 -5.89
C VAL A 40 8.60 -10.34 -6.67
N VAL A 41 8.27 -9.23 -6.00
CA VAL A 41 7.69 -8.04 -6.65
C VAL A 41 8.65 -7.44 -7.68
N LEU A 42 9.96 -7.42 -7.39
CA LEU A 42 10.98 -6.95 -8.31
C LEU A 42 11.03 -7.79 -9.58
N PHE A 43 11.03 -9.12 -9.47
CA PHE A 43 11.01 -10.01 -10.63
C PHE A 43 9.72 -9.88 -11.45
N VAL A 44 8.56 -9.80 -10.80
CA VAL A 44 7.28 -9.60 -11.49
C VAL A 44 7.29 -8.28 -12.26
N SER A 45 7.74 -7.20 -11.64
CA SER A 45 7.82 -5.88 -12.28
C SER A 45 8.84 -5.86 -13.43
N ALA A 46 10.02 -6.46 -13.23
CA ALA A 46 11.05 -6.58 -14.27
C ALA A 46 10.59 -7.41 -15.47
N GLY A 47 9.79 -8.46 -15.24
CA GLY A 47 9.16 -9.24 -16.30
C GLY A 47 8.22 -8.40 -17.15
N ILE A 48 7.35 -7.61 -16.50
CA ILE A 48 6.41 -6.71 -17.19
C ILE A 48 7.16 -5.65 -18.01
N ILE A 49 8.18 -5.01 -17.42
CA ILE A 49 9.00 -3.99 -18.09
C ILE A 49 9.74 -4.60 -19.30
N SER A 50 10.25 -5.83 -19.16
CA SER A 50 10.89 -6.56 -20.26
C SER A 50 9.92 -6.86 -21.40
N MET A 51 8.72 -7.36 -21.08
CA MET A 51 7.70 -7.67 -22.10
C MET A 51 7.22 -6.42 -22.85
N ARG A 52 7.22 -5.27 -22.18
CA ARG A 52 6.79 -3.98 -22.74
C ARG A 52 7.94 -3.15 -23.32
N ASN A 53 9.18 -3.59 -23.15
CA ASN A 53 10.40 -2.90 -23.55
C ASN A 53 10.53 -1.49 -22.94
N GLU A 54 10.11 -1.32 -21.69
CA GLU A 54 10.02 -0.02 -20.98
C GLU A 54 11.27 0.28 -20.11
N TRP A 55 12.41 -0.36 -20.41
CA TRP A 55 13.65 -0.20 -19.62
C TRP A 55 14.30 1.19 -19.72
N GLN A 56 13.94 1.96 -20.75
CA GLN A 56 14.50 3.29 -20.96
C GLN A 56 13.77 4.32 -20.09
N LEU A 57 14.53 5.02 -19.24
CA LEU A 57 14.00 6.16 -18.52
C LEU A 57 13.64 7.26 -19.53
N PRO A 58 12.40 7.78 -19.53
CA PRO A 58 12.05 8.87 -20.43
C PRO A 58 12.97 10.08 -20.19
N GLN A 59 13.60 10.59 -21.24
CA GLN A 59 14.60 11.66 -21.17
C GLN A 59 14.08 12.98 -20.55
N HIS A 60 12.77 13.13 -20.45
CA HIS A 60 12.08 14.31 -19.92
C HIS A 60 11.70 14.19 -18.43
N ILE A 61 12.04 13.08 -17.75
CA ILE A 61 11.78 12.97 -16.30
C ILE A 61 12.70 13.92 -15.56
N ALA A 62 12.12 14.97 -14.98
CA ALA A 62 12.80 15.86 -14.06
C ALA A 62 13.27 15.10 -12.80
N ALA A 63 14.34 15.58 -12.14
CA ALA A 63 14.87 14.97 -10.91
C ALA A 63 13.83 14.89 -9.77
N LYS A 64 12.86 15.81 -9.75
CA LYS A 64 11.82 15.91 -8.72
C LYS A 64 10.88 14.69 -8.66
N PRO A 65 10.23 14.24 -9.76
CA PRO A 65 9.50 12.97 -9.79
C PRO A 65 10.29 11.76 -9.27
N LEU A 66 11.58 11.67 -9.62
CA LEU A 66 12.43 10.57 -9.17
C LEU A 66 12.65 10.60 -7.66
N THR A 67 12.86 11.77 -7.07
CA THR A 67 12.97 11.92 -5.61
C THR A 67 11.70 11.46 -4.89
N PHE A 68 10.51 11.82 -5.39
CA PHE A 68 9.25 11.36 -4.81
C PHE A 68 9.04 9.85 -4.96
N LEU A 69 9.48 9.25 -6.08
CA LEU A 69 9.46 7.79 -6.25
C LEU A 69 10.37 7.08 -5.24
N ILE A 70 11.58 7.60 -5.00
CA ILE A 70 12.49 7.05 -3.99
C ILE A 70 11.87 7.16 -2.59
N LEU A 71 11.35 8.34 -2.23
CA LEU A 71 10.67 8.54 -0.95
C LEU A 71 9.45 7.62 -0.78
N SER A 72 8.67 7.43 -1.84
CA SER A 72 7.55 6.49 -1.86
C SER A 72 8.01 5.05 -1.66
N GLY A 73 9.12 4.65 -2.27
CA GLY A 73 9.73 3.33 -2.09
C GLY A 73 10.16 3.10 -0.64
N ILE A 74 10.82 4.08 -0.03
CA ILE A 74 11.23 4.04 1.39
C ILE A 74 9.98 3.93 2.29
N ALA A 75 8.97 4.78 2.06
CA ALA A 75 7.72 4.76 2.82
C ALA A 75 7.00 3.41 2.72
N THR A 76 6.96 2.81 1.52
CA THR A 76 6.37 1.49 1.28
C THR A 76 7.12 0.39 2.02
N GLY A 77 8.46 0.41 1.97
CA GLY A 77 9.31 -0.54 2.69
C GLY A 77 9.10 -0.46 4.19
N LEU A 78 9.14 0.75 4.76
CA LEU A 78 8.88 0.97 6.19
C LEU A 78 7.47 0.54 6.60
N SER A 79 6.46 0.87 5.78
CA SER A 79 5.07 0.45 5.99
C SER A 79 4.96 -1.08 6.06
N TRP A 80 5.55 -1.81 5.12
CA TRP A 80 5.50 -3.28 5.14
C TRP A 80 6.24 -3.88 6.32
N LEU A 81 7.41 -3.35 6.70
CA LEU A 81 8.15 -3.83 7.86
C LEU A 81 7.30 -3.69 9.15
N CYS A 82 6.64 -2.55 9.35
CA CYS A 82 5.72 -2.33 10.46
C CYS A 82 4.49 -3.24 10.38
N TYR A 83 3.85 -3.32 9.21
CA TYR A 83 2.64 -4.11 8.99
C TYR A 83 2.86 -5.60 9.24
N TYR A 84 3.94 -6.17 8.70
CA TYR A 84 4.25 -7.58 8.90
C TYR A 84 4.68 -7.89 10.32
N ARG A 85 5.37 -6.96 10.98
CA ARG A 85 5.65 -7.09 12.41
C ARG A 85 4.36 -7.10 13.23
N ALA A 86 3.39 -6.25 12.90
CA ALA A 86 2.08 -6.26 13.55
C ALA A 86 1.31 -7.56 13.27
N LEU A 87 1.34 -8.07 12.04
CA LEU A 87 0.74 -9.36 11.68
C LEU A 87 1.37 -10.53 12.45
N GLN A 88 2.63 -10.46 12.89
CA GLN A 88 3.18 -11.49 13.78
C GLN A 88 2.52 -11.48 15.16
N LEU A 89 2.23 -10.29 15.67
CA LEU A 89 1.81 -10.07 17.06
C LEU A 89 0.29 -10.21 17.26
N ALA A 90 -0.50 -9.97 16.21
CA ALA A 90 -1.96 -9.95 16.30
C ALA A 90 -2.64 -10.70 15.13
N PRO A 91 -3.94 -11.01 15.24
CA PRO A 91 -4.72 -11.57 14.12
C PRO A 91 -4.80 -10.61 12.94
N ALA A 92 -4.83 -11.15 11.71
CA ALA A 92 -4.97 -10.34 10.50
C ALA A 92 -6.28 -9.54 10.47
N SER A 93 -7.35 -10.05 11.11
CA SER A 93 -8.65 -9.37 11.23
C SER A 93 -8.58 -8.07 12.02
N TRP A 94 -7.57 -7.86 12.87
CA TRP A 94 -7.39 -6.63 13.64
C TRP A 94 -6.39 -5.68 12.96
N VAL A 95 -5.28 -6.24 12.47
CA VAL A 95 -4.21 -5.45 11.85
C VAL A 95 -4.61 -4.90 10.48
N ALA A 96 -5.32 -5.69 9.66
CA ALA A 96 -5.69 -5.28 8.31
C ALA A 96 -6.67 -4.09 8.29
N PRO A 97 -7.70 -3.99 9.16
CA PRO A 97 -8.51 -2.78 9.26
C PRO A 97 -7.70 -1.55 9.71
N ILE A 98 -6.83 -1.68 10.71
CA ILE A 98 -5.99 -0.57 11.19
C ILE A 98 -5.11 -0.03 10.05
N ASP A 99 -4.53 -0.91 9.23
CA ASP A 99 -3.77 -0.52 8.02
C ASP A 99 -4.61 0.33 7.06
N LYS A 100 -5.94 0.17 7.01
CA LYS A 100 -6.82 0.99 6.14
C LYS A 100 -7.05 2.40 6.64
N LEU A 101 -6.60 2.77 7.85
CA LEU A 101 -6.48 4.18 8.24
C LEU A 101 -5.51 4.94 7.33
N SER A 102 -4.61 4.25 6.62
CA SER A 102 -3.79 4.84 5.55
C SER A 102 -4.62 5.59 4.51
N VAL A 103 -5.87 5.17 4.24
CA VAL A 103 -6.77 5.89 3.32
C VAL A 103 -7.13 7.26 3.88
N VAL A 104 -7.45 7.35 5.17
CA VAL A 104 -7.76 8.62 5.84
C VAL A 104 -6.53 9.53 5.85
N ILE A 105 -5.36 8.98 6.17
CA ILE A 105 -4.09 9.71 6.14
C ILE A 105 -3.79 10.21 4.71
N ALA A 106 -3.98 9.38 3.69
CA ALA A 106 -3.77 9.76 2.30
C ALA A 106 -4.71 10.87 1.85
N ILE A 107 -5.98 10.84 2.26
CA ILE A 107 -6.95 11.92 2.01
C ILE A 107 -6.47 13.24 2.64
N VAL A 108 -6.05 13.20 3.91
CA VAL A 108 -5.54 14.40 4.60
C VAL A 108 -4.29 14.95 3.92
N LEU A 109 -3.34 14.08 3.55
CA LEU A 109 -2.16 14.48 2.79
C LEU A 109 -2.50 14.99 1.38
N GLY A 110 -3.51 14.43 0.71
CA GLY A 110 -4.04 14.92 -0.56
C GLY A 110 -4.56 16.35 -0.46
N VAL A 111 -5.35 16.62 0.57
CA VAL A 111 -5.86 17.97 0.85
C VAL A 111 -4.74 18.94 1.21
N VAL A 112 -3.79 18.56 2.07
CA VAL A 112 -2.75 19.48 2.58
C VAL A 112 -1.61 19.69 1.59
N VAL A 113 -1.09 18.61 0.99
CA VAL A 113 0.10 18.61 0.13
C VAL A 113 -0.27 18.84 -1.33
N LEU A 114 -1.29 18.14 -1.83
CA LEU A 114 -1.74 18.25 -3.23
C LEU A 114 -2.79 19.34 -3.44
N LYS A 115 -3.31 19.95 -2.36
CA LYS A 115 -4.37 20.98 -2.39
C LYS A 115 -5.65 20.50 -3.07
N GLU A 116 -5.97 19.21 -2.90
CA GLU A 116 -7.21 18.64 -3.42
C GLU A 116 -8.45 19.30 -2.77
N PRO A 117 -9.53 19.52 -3.52
CA PRO A 117 -10.73 20.17 -3.00
C PRO A 117 -11.42 19.28 -1.95
N ILE A 118 -11.72 19.85 -0.80
CA ILE A 118 -12.50 19.17 0.23
C ILE A 118 -13.97 19.17 -0.19
N SER A 119 -14.54 17.98 -0.38
CA SER A 119 -15.97 17.80 -0.58
C SER A 119 -16.63 17.23 0.67
N LEU A 120 -17.92 17.53 0.86
CA LEU A 120 -18.69 16.95 1.97
C LEU A 120 -18.70 15.41 1.91
N GLN A 121 -18.73 14.85 0.71
CA GLN A 121 -18.67 13.40 0.48
C GLN A 121 -17.35 12.80 0.95
N LEU A 122 -16.22 13.47 0.71
CA LEU A 122 -14.89 13.03 1.16
C LEU A 122 -14.81 12.99 2.69
N VAL A 123 -15.35 14.01 3.35
CA VAL A 123 -15.37 14.09 4.82
C VAL A 123 -16.26 13.01 5.43
N ILE A 124 -17.47 12.83 4.91
CA ILE A 124 -18.40 11.80 5.40
C ILE A 124 -17.84 10.40 5.15
N GLY A 125 -17.31 10.14 3.94
CA GLY A 125 -16.73 8.85 3.58
C GLY A 125 -15.51 8.49 4.43
N SER A 126 -14.58 9.42 4.62
CA SER A 126 -13.41 9.20 5.49
C SER A 126 -13.80 8.98 6.95
N SER A 127 -14.83 9.69 7.44
CA SER A 127 -15.37 9.48 8.79
C SER A 127 -15.96 8.08 8.96
N PHE A 128 -16.68 7.56 7.96
CA PHE A 128 -17.19 6.18 7.99
C PHE A 128 -16.06 5.14 7.95
N ILE A 129 -15.01 5.36 7.17
CA ILE A 129 -13.83 4.49 7.17
C ILE A 129 -13.20 4.46 8.56
N LEU A 130 -12.99 5.64 9.17
CA LEU A 130 -12.41 5.76 10.51
C LEU A 130 -13.25 5.01 11.56
N LEU A 131 -14.56 5.25 11.57
CA LEU A 131 -15.50 4.58 12.48
C LEU A 131 -15.53 3.06 12.26
N GLY A 132 -15.54 2.62 11.00
CA GLY A 132 -15.51 1.21 10.65
C GLY A 132 -14.25 0.51 11.15
N VAL A 133 -13.08 1.16 11.04
CA VAL A 133 -11.83 0.62 11.58
C VAL A 133 -11.88 0.53 13.11
N LEU A 134 -12.37 1.57 13.80
CA LEU A 134 -12.49 1.56 15.25
C LEU A 134 -13.36 0.41 15.75
N VAL A 135 -14.51 0.17 15.10
CA VAL A 135 -15.40 -0.95 15.47
C VAL A 135 -14.76 -2.32 15.22
N LEU A 136 -13.92 -2.48 14.20
CA LEU A 136 -13.25 -3.75 13.90
C LEU A 136 -12.01 -4.02 14.76
N SER A 137 -11.43 -2.97 15.38
CA SER A 137 -10.17 -3.05 16.11
C SER A 137 -10.29 -2.91 17.63
N LEU A 138 -11.47 -2.55 18.13
CA LEU A 138 -11.88 -2.58 19.54
C LEU A 138 -12.60 -3.89 19.85
#